data_AF-A0AA39E7X7-F1
#
_entry.id   AF-A0AA39E7X7-F1
#
_cell.length_a   1.000
_cell.length_b   1.000
_cell.length_c   1.000
_cell.angle_alpha   90.00
_cell.angle_beta   90.00
_cell.angle_gamma   90.00
#
_symmetry.space_group_name_H-M   'P 1'
#
loop_
_entity.id
_entity.type
_entity.pdbx_description
1 polymer ?
#
loop_
_entity_poly.entity_id
_entity_poly.type
_entity_poly.pdbx_seq_one_letter_code
_entity_poly.pdbx_strand_id
1 'polypeptide(L)'
;MNSVSSISANVNNIPVLDGTNFKKWKEHVIIVLGCMDLDYALREDRLPDLTSASTAEQRSTMEKWERSNRMSLMIMKHSIPEAIRGAILKET
;
A
#
# COMPACT_ATOMS: atom_id res chain seq x y z
N MET A 1 -14.83 4.17 -10.36
CA MET A 1 -14.61 2.71 -10.31
C MET A 1 -13.46 2.38 -11.25
N ASN A 2 -12.29 2.03 -10.74
CA ASN A 2 -11.18 1.58 -11.58
C ASN A 2 -11.53 0.19 -12.13
N SER A 3 -11.53 0.01 -13.45
CA SER A 3 -11.76 -1.29 -14.08
C SER A 3 -10.69 -2.29 -13.62
N VAL A 4 -11.03 -3.57 -13.49
CA VAL A 4 -10.08 -4.64 -13.12
C VAL A 4 -8.88 -4.69 -14.08
N SER A 5 -9.12 -4.44 -15.36
CA SER A 5 -8.08 -4.33 -16.39
C SER A 5 -7.15 -3.12 -16.21
N SER A 6 -7.65 -2.01 -15.65
CA SER A 6 -6.83 -0.84 -15.32
C SER A 6 -5.97 -1.10 -14.07
N ILE A 7 -6.50 -1.87 -13.11
CA ILE A 7 -5.77 -2.23 -11.89
C ILE A 7 -4.58 -3.15 -12.21
N SER A 8 -4.78 -4.20 -13.01
CA SER A 8 -3.69 -5.11 -13.37
C SER A 8 -2.60 -4.42 -14.18
N ALA A 9 -2.98 -3.56 -15.14
CA ALA A 9 -2.02 -2.76 -15.92
C ALA A 9 -1.16 -1.87 -15.02
N ASN A 10 -1.78 -1.17 -14.05
CA ASN A 10 -1.05 -0.29 -13.14
C ASN A 10 -0.07 -1.04 -12.24
N VAL A 11 -0.47 -2.19 -11.69
CA VAL A 11 0.40 -3.00 -10.84
C VAL A 11 1.57 -3.59 -11.63
N ASN A 12 1.34 -4.04 -12.87
CA ASN A 12 2.38 -4.60 -13.74
C ASN A 12 3.41 -3.56 -14.22
N ASN A 13 3.10 -2.26 -14.14
CA ASN A 13 4.03 -1.17 -14.49
C ASN A 13 5.04 -0.83 -13.37
N ILE A 14 4.88 -1.43 -12.19
CA ILE A 14 5.84 -1.27 -11.10
C ILE A 14 7.04 -2.19 -11.40
N PRO A 15 8.28 -1.65 -11.52
CA PRO A 15 9.44 -2.49 -11.78
C PRO A 15 9.64 -3.47 -10.61
N VAL A 16 10.20 -4.65 -10.87
CA VAL A 16 10.57 -5.57 -9.80
C VAL A 16 11.78 -5.01 -9.04
N LEU A 17 11.76 -5.04 -7.71
CA LEU A 17 12.88 -4.59 -6.89
C LEU A 17 14.10 -5.52 -7.06
N ASP A 18 15.25 -5.00 -7.47
CA ASP A 18 16.46 -5.78 -7.78
C ASP A 18 17.67 -5.46 -6.88
N GLY A 19 17.46 -4.61 -5.86
CA GLY A 19 18.50 -4.15 -4.94
C GLY A 19 19.27 -2.91 -5.41
N THR A 20 19.24 -2.58 -6.70
CA THR A 20 19.89 -1.38 -7.26
C THR A 20 18.89 -0.26 -7.59
N ASN A 21 17.63 -0.62 -7.79
CA ASN A 21 16.62 0.28 -8.36
C ASN A 21 15.66 0.92 -7.34
N PHE A 22 15.98 0.89 -6.03
CA PHE A 22 15.07 1.30 -4.95
C PHE A 22 14.39 2.67 -5.18
N LYS A 23 15.15 3.70 -5.58
CA LYS A 23 14.59 5.05 -5.81
C LYS A 23 13.49 5.03 -6.87
N LYS A 24 13.75 4.39 -8.01
CA LYS A 24 12.81 4.26 -9.14
C LYS A 24 11.61 3.39 -8.76
N TRP A 25 11.87 2.28 -8.08
CA TRP A 25 10.83 1.39 -7.57
C TRP A 25 9.85 2.14 -6.64
N LYS A 26 10.38 2.84 -5.64
CA LYS A 26 9.60 3.62 -4.68
C LYS A 26 8.74 4.68 -5.37
N GLU A 27 9.31 5.41 -6.32
CA GLU A 27 8.59 6.44 -7.08
C GLU A 27 7.40 5.85 -7.86
N HIS A 28 7.60 4.76 -8.60
CA HIS A 28 6.52 4.09 -9.33
C HIS A 28 5.44 3.54 -8.40
N VAL A 29 5.81 2.95 -7.25
CA VAL A 29 4.86 2.48 -6.24
C VAL A 29 3.96 3.63 -5.77
N ILE A 30 4.55 4.77 -5.39
CA ILE A 30 3.79 5.92 -4.89
C ILE A 30 2.82 6.46 -5.96
N ILE A 31 3.28 6.57 -7.22
CA ILE A 31 2.44 7.04 -8.33
C ILE A 31 1.25 6.10 -8.53
N VAL A 32 1.48 4.79 -8.60
CA VAL A 32 0.42 3.80 -8.83
C VAL A 32 -0.60 3.82 -7.68
N LEU A 33 -0.14 3.89 -6.42
CA LEU A 33 -1.03 3.96 -5.26
C LEU A 33 -1.86 5.25 -5.27
N GLY A 34 -1.26 6.39 -5.61
CA GLY A 34 -1.98 7.66 -5.76
C GLY A 34 -3.05 7.60 -6.87
N CYS A 35 -2.71 7.08 -8.05
CA CYS A 35 -3.67 6.91 -9.15
C CYS A 35 -4.85 5.96 -8.82
N MET A 36 -4.69 5.12 -7.80
CA MET A 36 -5.70 4.15 -7.36
C MET A 36 -6.46 4.59 -6.09
N ASP A 37 -6.19 5.79 -5.57
CA ASP A 37 -6.70 6.28 -4.28
C ASP A 37 -6.37 5.34 -3.09
N LEU A 38 -5.18 4.72 -3.14
CA LEU A 38 -4.66 3.80 -2.13
C LEU A 38 -3.51 4.39 -1.32
N ASP A 39 -3.17 5.66 -1.51
CA ASP A 39 -2.08 6.36 -0.82
C ASP A 39 -2.47 6.88 0.58
N TYR A 40 -3.73 6.76 1.00
CA TYR A 40 -4.23 7.34 2.24
C TYR A 40 -3.42 6.92 3.49
N ALA A 41 -3.14 5.62 3.65
CA ALA A 41 -2.34 5.09 4.76
C ALA A 41 -0.84 5.45 4.68
N LEU A 42 -0.37 6.00 3.57
CA LEU A 42 0.99 6.52 3.43
C LEU A 42 1.11 7.99 3.86
N ARG A 43 -0.03 8.70 3.95
CA ARG A 43 -0.10 10.13 4.24
C ARG A 43 -0.63 10.43 5.63
N GLU A 44 -1.47 9.55 6.14
CA GLU A 44 -2.13 9.69 7.44
C GLU A 44 -1.70 8.58 8.38
N ASP A 45 -1.46 8.94 9.64
CA ASP A 45 -1.19 7.98 10.70
C ASP A 45 -2.44 7.14 11.03
N ARG A 46 -2.20 5.89 11.46
CA ARG A 46 -3.29 5.02 11.91
C ARG A 46 -3.93 5.62 13.16
N LEU A 47 -5.25 5.78 13.13
CA LEU A 47 -6.01 6.14 14.33
C LEU A 47 -5.84 5.08 15.43
N PRO A 48 -5.95 5.46 16.71
CA PRO A 48 -6.06 4.49 17.79
C PRO A 48 -7.21 3.50 17.53
N ASP A 49 -7.09 2.30 18.11
CA ASP A 49 -8.11 1.28 17.93
C ASP A 49 -9.50 1.81 18.34
N LEU A 50 -10.47 1.59 17.45
CA LEU A 50 -11.82 2.07 17.62
C LEU A 50 -12.45 1.45 18.88
N THR A 51 -13.23 2.26 19.60
CA THR A 51 -14.01 1.81 20.75
C THR A 51 -15.49 1.83 20.42
N SER A 52 -16.33 1.30 21.32
CA SER A 52 -17.80 1.40 21.17
C SER A 52 -18.28 2.87 21.07
N ALA A 53 -17.55 3.82 21.65
CA ALA A 53 -17.84 5.25 21.62
C ALA A 53 -17.38 5.97 20.35
N SER A 54 -16.64 5.30 19.45
CA SER A 54 -16.13 5.95 18.24
C SER A 54 -17.25 6.40 17.30
N THR A 55 -17.10 7.62 16.77
CA THR A 55 -18.06 8.24 15.85
C THR A 55 -18.12 7.50 14.52
N ALA A 56 -19.21 7.69 13.76
CA ALA A 56 -19.33 7.13 12.42
C ALA A 56 -18.20 7.60 11.47
N GLU A 57 -17.79 8.86 11.61
CA GLU A 57 -16.68 9.43 10.85
C GLU A 57 -15.34 8.76 11.19
N GLN A 58 -15.04 8.55 12.47
CA GLN A 58 -13.83 7.84 12.90
C GLN A 58 -13.80 6.42 12.34
N ARG A 59 -14.94 5.71 12.37
CA ARG A 59 -15.06 4.36 11.80
C ARG A 59 -14.81 4.35 10.29
N SER A 60 -15.43 5.29 9.56
CA SER A 60 -15.24 5.40 8.10
C SER A 60 -13.79 5.74 7.72
N THR A 61 -13.15 6.65 8.47
CA THR A 61 -11.74 6.98 8.29
C THR A 61 -10.84 5.77 8.52
N MET A 62 -11.09 5.00 9.58
CA MET A 62 -10.34 3.78 9.86
C MET A 62 -10.51 2.72 8.77
N GLU A 63 -11.73 2.49 8.30
CA GLU A 63 -11.99 1.54 7.19
C GLU A 63 -11.26 1.95 5.91
N LYS A 64 -11.25 3.25 5.59
CA LYS A 64 -10.51 3.80 4.45
C LYS A 64 -9.01 3.57 4.62
N TRP A 65 -8.48 3.83 5.81
CA TRP A 65 -7.07 3.60 6.15
C TRP A 65 -6.70 2.12 6.03
N GLU A 66 -7.47 1.22 6.61
CA GLU A 66 -7.21 -0.23 6.56
C GLU A 66 -7.25 -0.77 5.13
N ARG A 67 -8.22 -0.32 4.33
CA ARG A 67 -8.30 -0.67 2.91
C ARG A 67 -7.06 -0.21 2.15
N SER A 68 -6.67 1.05 2.31
CA SER A 68 -5.49 1.63 1.68
C SER A 68 -4.21 0.90 2.11
N ASN A 69 -4.02 0.64 3.40
CA ASN A 69 -2.87 -0.07 3.94
C ASN A 69 -2.78 -1.51 3.39
N ARG A 70 -3.88 -2.26 3.44
CA ARG A 70 -3.94 -3.65 2.96
C ARG A 70 -3.59 -3.76 1.48
N MET A 71 -4.19 -2.91 0.64
CA MET A 71 -3.96 -2.96 -0.81
C MET A 71 -2.56 -2.48 -1.17
N SER A 72 -2.08 -1.40 -0.54
CA SER A 72 -0.71 -0.91 -0.73
C SER A 72 0.32 -1.98 -0.41
N LEU A 73 0.13 -2.70 0.69
CA LEU A 73 1.02 -3.79 1.09
C LEU A 73 1.02 -4.94 0.07
N MET A 74 -0.15 -5.31 -0.48
CA MET A 74 -0.24 -6.35 -1.51
C MET A 74 0.52 -5.95 -2.79
N ILE A 75 0.37 -4.68 -3.23
CA ILE A 75 1.03 -4.15 -4.43
C ILE A 75 2.56 -4.07 -4.23
N MET A 76 3.01 -3.54 -3.09
CA MET A 76 4.43 -3.49 -2.76
C MET A 76 5.02 -4.90 -2.69
N LYS A 77 4.37 -5.83 -1.99
CA LYS A 77 4.84 -7.22 -1.91
C LYS A 77 4.93 -7.85 -3.30
N HIS A 78 3.93 -7.67 -4.16
CA HIS A 78 3.92 -8.24 -5.51
C HIS A 78 5.18 -7.89 -6.32
N SER A 79 5.67 -6.65 -6.22
CA SER A 79 6.87 -6.18 -6.92
C SER A 79 8.19 -6.46 -6.21
N ILE A 80 8.17 -7.02 -4.99
CA ILE A 80 9.36 -7.43 -4.24
C ILE A 80 9.56 -8.95 -4.41
N PRO A 81 10.72 -9.41 -4.92
CA PRO A 81 11.07 -10.83 -5.01
C PRO A 81 11.04 -11.53 -3.64
N GLU A 82 10.63 -12.80 -3.61
CA GLU A 82 10.56 -13.58 -2.37
C GLU A 82 11.90 -13.68 -1.64
N ALA A 83 13.00 -13.77 -2.38
CA ALA A 83 14.36 -13.77 -1.83
C ALA A 83 14.66 -12.53 -0.96
N ILE A 84 13.99 -11.40 -1.23
CA ILE A 84 14.14 -10.15 -0.47
C ILE A 84 13.09 -10.06 0.65
N ARG A 85 11.88 -10.63 0.45
CA ARG A 85 10.77 -10.55 1.43
C ARG A 85 11.13 -11.14 2.80
N GLY A 86 11.95 -12.20 2.83
CA GLY A 86 12.38 -12.86 4.07
C GLY A 86 13.68 -12.32 4.68
N ALA A 87 14.44 -11.49 3.96
CA ALA A 87 15.66 -10.87 4.46
C ALA A 87 15.37 -9.65 5.36
N ILE A 88 14.13 -9.16 5.36
CA ILE A 88 13.66 -8.13 6.30
C ILE A 88 13.42 -8.83 7.64
N LEU A 89 14.50 -9.01 8.41
CA LEU A 89 14.41 -9.43 9.80
C LEU A 89 13.55 -8.42 10.55
N LYS A 90 12.54 -8.93 11.26
CA LYS A 90 11.77 -8.14 12.22
C LYS A 90 12.74 -7.81 13.35
N GLU A 91 13.17 -6.56 13.47
CA GLU A 91 13.90 -6.14 14.67
C GLU A 91 12.98 -6.40 15.88
N THR A 92 13.51 -7.23 16.79
CA THR A 92 12.89 -7.68 18.04
C THR A 92 12.73 -6.56 19.04
#